data_AF-A0A0K8V7S2-F1
#
_entry.id   AF-A0A0K8V7S2-F1
#
_cell.length_a   1.000
_cell.length_b   1.000
_cell.length_c   1.000
_cell.angle_alpha   90.00
_cell.angle_beta   90.00
_cell.angle_gamma   90.00
#
_symmetry.space_group_name_H-M   'P 1'
#
loop_
_entity.id
_entity.type
_entity.pdbx_description
1 polymer ?
#
loop_
_entity_poly.entity_id
_entity_poly.type
_entity_poly.pdbx_seq_one_letter_code
_entity_poly.pdbx_strand_id
1 'polypeptide(L)'
;MVGKPRDKDIYEEEIYLQPTILHEPTERAPAQQLHTHNAFEGPVFVVSKYGTRQLVLKQHTFNRHVSREEVTYWRCSQFAVLRCRARIKTKGNTLTVLNSEHNHEVITKARKYGSLKAAAAAAAAMTSNNTTPVAGK
;
A
#
# COMPACT_ATOMS: atom_id res chain seq x y z
N MET A 1 -14.01 -28.66 -5.88
CA MET A 1 -13.76 -27.57 -6.87
C MET A 1 -15.05 -26.80 -7.03
N VAL A 2 -15.14 -25.56 -6.54
CA VAL A 2 -16.20 -24.61 -6.94
C VAL A 2 -15.59 -23.22 -6.94
N GLY A 3 -15.28 -22.73 -8.14
CA GLY A 3 -14.85 -21.35 -8.35
C GLY A 3 -16.06 -20.42 -8.19
N LYS A 4 -15.89 -19.35 -7.42
CA LYS A 4 -16.87 -18.26 -7.39
C LYS A 4 -16.54 -17.25 -8.52
N PRO A 5 -17.58 -16.71 -9.18
CA PRO A 5 -17.47 -15.98 -10.43
C PRO A 5 -16.72 -14.66 -10.26
N ARG A 6 -15.96 -14.33 -11.32
CA ARG A 6 -15.26 -13.05 -11.50
C ARG A 6 -16.28 -12.06 -12.04
N ASP A 7 -16.85 -11.26 -11.17
CA ASP A 7 -17.66 -10.12 -11.61
C ASP A 7 -16.74 -9.11 -12.28
N LYS A 8 -17.14 -8.79 -13.50
CA LYS A 8 -16.49 -7.83 -14.37
C LYS A 8 -17.06 -6.45 -14.05
N ASP A 9 -16.34 -5.47 -14.57
CA ASP A 9 -16.83 -4.14 -14.92
C ASP A 9 -16.49 -2.97 -13.98
N ILE A 10 -15.54 -2.17 -14.50
CA ILE A 10 -15.59 -0.70 -14.61
C ILE A 10 -15.38 0.04 -13.26
N TYR A 11 -14.32 0.81 -13.05
CA TYR A 11 -13.92 2.02 -13.78
C TYR A 11 -12.39 2.12 -13.97
N GLU A 12 -11.97 2.39 -15.20
CA GLU A 12 -10.58 2.67 -15.59
C GLU A 12 -10.30 4.17 -15.39
N GLU A 13 -9.29 4.49 -14.59
CA GLU A 13 -8.60 5.79 -14.66
C GLU A 13 -7.14 5.48 -14.99
N GLU A 14 -6.81 5.53 -16.28
CA GLU A 14 -5.45 5.37 -16.78
C GLU A 14 -4.69 6.69 -16.63
N ILE A 15 -3.78 6.76 -15.65
CA ILE A 15 -2.86 7.90 -15.52
C ILE A 15 -1.59 7.58 -16.32
N TYR A 16 -1.51 8.09 -17.55
CA TYR A 16 -0.31 8.01 -18.39
C TYR A 16 0.80 8.92 -17.82
N LEU A 17 2.01 8.37 -17.63
CA LEU A 17 3.21 9.12 -17.25
C LEU A 17 3.86 9.72 -18.51
N GLN A 18 3.99 11.05 -18.58
CA GLN A 18 4.70 11.76 -19.66
C GLN A 18 6.23 11.88 -19.41
N PRO A 19 7.07 12.03 -20.45
CA PRO A 19 8.53 11.92 -20.38
C PRO A 19 9.26 13.26 -20.08
N THR A 20 10.53 13.09 -19.70
CA THR A 20 11.49 13.97 -19.03
C THR A 20 11.97 15.22 -19.81
N ILE A 21 12.02 16.38 -19.15
CA ILE A 21 12.84 17.54 -19.56
C ILE A 21 14.16 17.52 -18.77
N LEU A 22 15.28 17.62 -19.49
CA LEU A 22 16.64 17.72 -18.97
C LEU A 22 16.94 19.13 -18.43
N HIS A 23 17.34 19.24 -17.17
CA HIS A 23 18.19 20.34 -16.70
C HIS A 23 19.00 19.94 -15.46
N GLU A 24 20.30 20.20 -15.54
CA GLU A 24 21.33 20.14 -14.49
C GLU A 24 22.08 21.50 -14.52
N PRO A 25 22.96 21.84 -13.56
CA PRO A 25 22.80 21.88 -12.10
C PRO A 25 23.24 23.28 -11.56
N THR A 26 22.69 23.77 -10.44
CA THR A 26 23.38 24.83 -9.67
C THR A 26 23.17 24.67 -8.17
N GLU A 27 24.24 24.99 -7.44
CA GLU A 27 24.65 24.38 -6.18
C GLU A 27 24.15 25.05 -4.89
N ARG A 28 24.30 24.26 -3.80
CA ARG A 28 24.54 24.62 -2.38
C ARG A 28 23.37 25.10 -1.50
N ALA A 29 23.07 24.23 -0.52
CA ALA A 29 22.12 24.38 0.60
C ALA A 29 22.61 25.34 1.70
N PRO A 30 21.71 25.76 2.63
CA PRO A 30 21.68 25.05 3.91
C PRO A 30 20.28 24.62 4.36
N ALA A 31 20.29 23.65 5.28
CA ALA A 31 19.17 22.90 5.81
C ALA A 31 18.08 23.77 6.46
N GLN A 32 16.95 23.88 5.78
CA GLN A 32 15.64 23.86 6.41
C GLN A 32 14.88 22.75 5.70
N GLN A 33 14.48 21.71 6.43
CA GLN A 33 13.74 20.59 5.88
C GLN A 33 12.34 21.08 5.51
N LEU A 34 12.27 21.72 4.35
CA LEU A 34 11.07 22.12 3.66
C LEU A 34 10.31 20.82 3.41
N HIS A 35 9.34 20.55 4.28
CA HIS A 35 8.29 19.60 3.96
C HIS A 35 7.50 20.27 2.83
N THR A 36 8.00 20.13 1.61
CA THR A 36 7.27 20.49 0.40
C THR A 36 6.00 19.67 0.46
N HIS A 37 4.88 20.37 0.59
CA HIS A 37 3.57 19.84 0.28
C HIS A 37 3.63 19.42 -1.19
N ASN A 38 4.06 18.18 -1.45
CA ASN A 38 4.24 17.67 -2.78
C ASN A 38 2.89 17.73 -3.49
N ALA A 39 2.79 18.63 -4.47
CA ALA A 39 1.73 18.72 -5.47
C ALA A 39 1.75 17.51 -6.45
N PHE A 40 2.17 16.34 -5.97
CA PHE A 40 2.34 15.13 -6.76
C PHE A 40 1.35 14.08 -6.25
N GLU A 41 0.15 14.08 -6.84
CA GLU A 41 -0.87 13.04 -6.59
C GLU A 41 -0.51 11.68 -7.23
N GLY A 42 0.59 11.65 -8.00
CA GLY A 42 1.08 10.45 -8.66
C GLY A 42 1.72 9.43 -7.71
N PRO A 43 1.82 8.15 -8.15
CA PRO A 43 2.45 7.10 -7.38
C PRO A 43 3.98 7.27 -7.31
N VAL A 44 4.54 7.12 -6.12
CA VAL A 44 5.98 7.22 -5.87
C VAL A 44 6.49 5.92 -5.25
N PHE A 45 7.54 5.34 -5.84
CA PHE A 45 8.25 4.22 -5.22
C PHE A 45 9.26 4.74 -4.21
N VAL A 46 9.18 4.25 -2.98
CA VAL A 46 10.11 4.61 -1.90
C VAL A 46 10.77 3.37 -1.35
N VAL A 47 11.98 3.52 -0.84
CA VAL A 47 12.70 2.46 -0.12
C VAL A 47 12.75 2.87 1.34
N SER A 48 12.27 2.00 2.22
CA SER A 48 12.32 2.25 3.67
C SER A 48 13.78 2.28 4.15
N LYS A 49 14.02 2.82 5.36
CA LYS A 49 15.34 2.79 6.02
C LYS A 49 15.98 1.40 6.05
N TYR A 50 15.18 0.33 6.04
CA TYR A 50 15.62 -1.05 6.10
C TYR A 50 15.59 -1.75 4.73
N GLY A 51 15.58 -0.99 3.63
CA GLY A 51 15.67 -1.53 2.27
C GLY A 51 14.35 -2.10 1.72
N THR A 52 13.23 -1.97 2.43
CA THR A 52 11.95 -2.50 1.94
C THR A 52 11.34 -1.55 0.92
N ARG A 53 11.07 -2.05 -0.30
CA ARG A 53 10.38 -1.28 -1.33
C ARG A 53 8.91 -1.09 -0.98
N GLN A 54 8.45 0.15 -1.05
CA GLN A 54 7.09 0.57 -0.78
C GLN A 54 6.60 1.46 -1.92
N LEU A 55 5.29 1.62 -2.00
CA LEU A 55 4.63 2.49 -2.97
C LEU A 55 3.76 3.49 -2.20
N VAL A 56 3.95 4.77 -2.45
CA VAL A 56 3.14 5.85 -1.88
C VAL A 56 2.19 6.37 -2.95
N LEU A 57 0.90 6.37 -2.67
CA LEU A 57 -0.13 6.90 -3.56
C LEU A 57 -1.16 7.63 -2.70
N LYS A 58 -1.52 8.87 -3.08
CA LYS A 58 -2.43 9.73 -2.30
C LYS A 58 -2.06 9.77 -0.81
N GLN A 59 -0.75 9.93 -0.53
CA GLN A 59 -0.15 9.96 0.81
C GLN A 59 -0.25 8.66 1.62
N HIS A 60 -0.92 7.62 1.12
CA HIS A 60 -0.97 6.31 1.75
C HIS A 60 0.18 5.42 1.29
N THR A 61 0.82 4.74 2.24
CA THR A 61 1.91 3.80 1.94
C THR A 61 1.38 2.37 1.79
N PHE A 62 1.82 1.72 0.72
CA PHE A 62 1.53 0.34 0.37
C PHE A 62 2.81 -0.50 0.44
N ASN A 63 2.71 -1.68 1.05
CA ASN A 63 3.77 -2.68 1.12
C ASN A 63 3.55 -3.73 0.02
N ARG A 64 4.64 -4.25 -0.55
CA ARG A 64 4.57 -5.39 -1.47
C ARG A 64 3.93 -6.58 -0.78
N HIS A 65 2.88 -7.14 -1.37
CA HIS A 65 2.23 -8.36 -0.90
C HIS A 65 2.79 -9.56 -1.65
N VAL A 66 2.65 -9.57 -2.98
CA VAL A 66 3.12 -10.66 -3.82
C VAL A 66 3.51 -10.12 -5.18
N SER A 67 4.61 -10.62 -5.73
CA SER A 67 5.02 -10.40 -7.12
C SER A 67 4.86 -11.69 -7.91
N ARG A 68 4.28 -11.59 -9.10
CA ARG A 68 4.03 -12.68 -10.05
C ARG A 68 4.43 -12.18 -11.43
N GLU A 69 5.47 -12.77 -12.01
CA GLU A 69 5.96 -12.37 -13.33
C GLU A 69 6.20 -10.85 -13.38
N GLU A 70 5.42 -10.13 -14.18
CA GLU A 70 5.48 -8.67 -14.35
C GLU A 70 4.54 -7.89 -13.39
N VAL A 71 3.64 -8.59 -12.69
CA VAL A 71 2.62 -7.97 -11.83
C VAL A 71 3.04 -8.02 -10.38
N THR A 72 3.11 -6.86 -9.74
CA THR A 72 3.25 -6.76 -8.28
C THR A 72 1.97 -6.26 -7.65
N TYR A 73 1.44 -7.03 -6.71
CA TYR A 73 0.30 -6.65 -5.88
C TYR A 73 0.81 -6.01 -4.59
N TRP A 74 0.21 -4.89 -4.25
CA TRP A 74 0.54 -4.12 -3.06
C TRP A 74 -0.69 -3.99 -2.17
N ARG A 75 -0.47 -4.01 -0.86
CA ARG A 75 -1.51 -3.85 0.16
C ARG A 75 -1.17 -2.66 1.04
N CYS A 76 -2.18 -2.00 1.58
CA CYS A 76 -1.95 -0.91 2.53
C CYS A 76 -1.02 -1.37 3.67
N SER A 77 -0.09 -0.49 4.06
CA SER A 77 0.82 -0.70 5.19
C SER A 77 0.08 -0.96 6.51
N GLN A 78 -1.15 -0.47 6.62
CA GLN A 78 -2.01 -0.60 7.81
C GLN A 78 -2.84 -1.89 7.83
N PHE A 79 -2.70 -2.76 6.83
CA PHE A 79 -3.42 -4.03 6.77
C PHE A 79 -3.21 -4.89 8.04
N ALA A 80 -1.98 -4.97 8.56
CA ALA A 80 -1.68 -5.83 9.70
C ALA A 80 -2.31 -5.35 11.02
N VAL A 81 -2.52 -4.04 11.17
CA VAL A 81 -2.97 -3.41 12.42
C VAL A 81 -4.45 -3.07 12.37
N LEU A 82 -4.89 -2.41 11.29
CA LEU A 82 -6.24 -1.87 11.14
C LEU A 82 -7.10 -2.69 10.17
N ARG A 83 -6.56 -3.81 9.64
CA ARG A 83 -7.23 -4.65 8.64
C ARG A 83 -7.71 -3.88 7.40
N CYS A 84 -7.04 -2.76 7.09
CA CYS A 84 -7.32 -1.93 5.92
C CYS A 84 -7.29 -2.77 4.64
N ARG A 85 -8.32 -2.61 3.79
CA ARG A 85 -8.54 -3.44 2.60
C ARG A 85 -8.06 -2.79 1.29
N ALA A 86 -7.54 -1.57 1.35
CA ALA A 86 -6.99 -0.88 0.18
C ALA A 86 -5.85 -1.69 -0.47
N ARG A 87 -5.91 -1.78 -1.80
CA ARG A 87 -5.03 -2.60 -2.64
C ARG A 87 -4.79 -1.93 -3.97
N ILE A 88 -3.59 -2.15 -4.51
CA ILE A 88 -3.21 -1.70 -5.85
C ILE A 88 -2.37 -2.81 -6.49
N LYS A 89 -2.23 -2.77 -7.81
CA LYS A 89 -1.28 -3.57 -8.57
C LYS A 89 -0.45 -2.69 -9.48
N THR A 90 0.77 -3.12 -9.76
CA THR A 90 1.62 -2.53 -10.80
C THR A 90 1.98 -3.62 -11.80
N LYS A 91 1.86 -3.34 -13.10
CA LYS A 91 2.31 -4.23 -14.18
C LYS A 91 3.21 -3.41 -15.11
N GLY A 92 4.50 -3.75 -15.17
CA GLY A 92 5.49 -2.92 -15.87
C GLY A 92 5.48 -1.49 -15.33
N ASN A 93 5.15 -0.54 -16.19
CA ASN A 93 5.05 0.89 -15.87
C ASN A 93 3.62 1.36 -15.51
N THR A 94 2.63 0.46 -15.56
CA THR A 94 1.23 0.79 -15.30
C THR A 94 0.85 0.48 -13.86
N LEU A 95 0.17 1.41 -13.20
CA LEU A 95 -0.44 1.21 -11.88
C LEU A 95 -1.95 1.13 -12.00
N THR A 96 -2.56 0.19 -11.28
CA THR A 96 -4.02 0.06 -11.19
C THR A 96 -4.43 0.00 -9.73
N VAL A 97 -5.38 0.85 -9.34
CA VAL A 97 -6.00 0.78 -8.01
C VAL A 97 -7.06 -0.32 -8.02
N LEU A 98 -6.96 -1.28 -7.11
CA LEU A 98 -7.91 -2.40 -6.98
C LEU A 98 -8.98 -2.12 -5.92
N ASN A 99 -8.58 -1.42 -4.86
CA ASN A 99 -9.47 -0.89 -3.83
C ASN A 99 -8.82 0.38 -3.26
N SER A 100 -9.51 1.52 -3.40
CA SER A 100 -9.08 2.83 -2.91
C SER A 100 -9.56 3.14 -1.49
N GLU A 101 -10.47 2.35 -0.92
CA GLU A 101 -11.10 2.66 0.35
C GLU A 101 -10.18 2.34 1.54
N HIS A 102 -9.85 3.38 2.30
CA HIS A 102 -9.10 3.28 3.55
C HIS A 102 -10.04 3.47 4.74
N ASN A 103 -9.92 2.61 5.74
CA ASN A 103 -10.64 2.72 7.02
C ASN A 103 -9.84 3.49 8.09
N HIS A 104 -8.88 4.31 7.65
CA HIS A 104 -7.97 5.05 8.53
C HIS A 104 -7.45 6.29 7.81
N GLU A 105 -7.06 7.29 8.57
CA GLU A 105 -6.40 8.49 8.06
C GLU A 105 -4.97 8.21 7.58
N VAL A 106 -4.34 9.22 6.96
CA VAL A 106 -2.93 9.13 6.55
C VAL A 106 -2.03 9.02 7.78
N ILE A 107 -1.34 7.87 7.94
CA ILE A 107 -0.40 7.64 9.04
C ILE A 107 1.02 7.90 8.54
N THR A 108 1.57 9.07 8.87
CA THR A 108 2.93 9.51 8.51
C THR A 108 3.98 9.16 9.56
N LYS A 109 3.58 9.03 10.83
CA LYS A 109 4.52 8.78 11.94
C LYS A 109 4.96 7.32 11.97
N ALA A 110 6.28 7.12 12.05
CA ALA A 110 6.86 5.79 12.25
C ALA A 110 6.39 5.23 13.60
N ARG A 111 6.04 3.94 13.61
CA ARG A 111 5.72 3.24 14.86
C ARG A 111 6.99 2.85 15.59
N LYS A 112 6.87 2.71 16.91
CA LYS A 112 7.94 2.13 17.73
C LYS A 112 8.30 0.74 17.19
N TYR A 113 9.59 0.47 17.06
CA TYR A 113 10.09 -0.84 16.64
C TYR A 113 9.48 -1.97 17.48
N GLY A 114 9.12 -3.08 16.83
CA GLY A 114 8.52 -4.24 17.48
C GLY A 114 7.01 -4.13 17.77
N SER A 115 6.38 -2.97 17.66
CA SER A 115 4.95 -2.80 17.97
C SER A 115 4.03 -3.68 17.11
N LEU A 116 4.43 -3.95 15.86
CA LEU A 116 3.68 -4.84 14.95
C LEU A 116 3.72 -6.30 15.40
N LYS A 117 4.80 -6.76 16.04
CA LYS A 117 4.92 -8.13 16.54
C LYS A 117 3.95 -8.35 17.71
N ALA A 118 3.85 -7.38 18.61
CA ALA A 118 2.87 -7.39 19.69
C ALA A 118 1.43 -7.35 19.16
N ALA A 119 1.15 -6.46 18.19
CA ALA A 119 -0.19 -6.36 17.57
C ALA A 119 -0.57 -7.63 16.80
N ALA A 120 0.37 -8.26 16.08
CA ALA A 120 0.13 -9.51 15.37
C ALA A 120 -0.13 -10.68 16.34
N ALA A 121 0.59 -10.75 17.46
CA ALA A 121 0.35 -11.76 18.50
C ALA A 121 -1.04 -11.61 19.12
N ALA A 122 -1.44 -10.37 19.44
CA ALA A 122 -2.79 -10.08 19.94
C ALA A 122 -3.88 -10.45 18.91
N ALA A 123 -3.68 -10.11 17.63
CA ALA A 123 -4.63 -10.44 16.57
C ALA A 123 -4.73 -11.95 16.28
N ALA A 124 -3.64 -12.70 16.43
CA ALA A 124 -3.64 -14.16 16.31
C ALA A 124 -4.44 -14.81 17.45
N ALA A 125 -4.28 -14.33 18.69
CA ALA A 125 -5.03 -14.84 19.84
C ALA A 125 -6.55 -14.63 19.72
N MET A 126 -7.00 -13.52 19.12
CA MET A 126 -8.42 -13.22 18.94
C MET A 126 -9.12 -14.05 17.84
N THR A 127 -8.36 -14.63 16.89
CA THR A 127 -8.94 -15.37 15.75
C THR A 127 -9.37 -16.81 16.14
N SER A 128 -8.96 -17.30 17.32
CA SER A 128 -9.29 -18.67 17.78
C SER A 128 -10.72 -18.85 18.32
N ASN A 129 -11.50 -17.77 18.49
CA ASN A 129 -12.75 -17.82 19.27
C ASN A 129 -14.04 -17.77 18.43
N ASN A 130 -13.98 -17.93 17.10
CA ASN A 130 -15.19 -17.84 16.26
C ASN A 130 -15.41 -19.05 15.33
N THR A 131 -15.17 -20.26 15.85
CA THR A 131 -15.67 -21.49 15.24
C THR A 131 -17.03 -21.80 15.85
N THR A 132 -18.10 -21.34 15.20
CA THR A 132 -19.47 -21.72 15.55
C THR A 132 -19.63 -23.24 15.33
N PRO A 133 -20.11 -24.03 16.31
CA PRO A 133 -20.54 -25.39 16.05
C PRO A 133 -21.88 -25.34 15.30
N VAL A 134 -21.91 -25.81 14.06
CA VAL A 134 -23.20 -26.11 13.39
C VAL A 134 -23.78 -27.38 14.03
N ALA A 135 -24.81 -27.19 14.84
CA ALA A 135 -25.58 -28.26 15.46
C ALA A 135 -26.43 -29.00 14.41
N GLY A 136 -26.29 -30.33 14.42
CA GLY A 136 -27.33 -31.35 14.22
C GLY A 136 -28.38 -31.19 13.12
N LYS A 137 -28.39 -32.16 12.20
CA LYS A 137 -29.49 -33.11 12.04
C LYS A 137 -29.00 -34.38 11.35
#